data_AF-A0A8S9YIK3-F1
#
_entry.id   AF-A0A8S9YIK3-F1
#
_cell.length_a   1.000
_cell.length_b   1.000
_cell.length_c   1.000
_cell.angle_alpha   90.00
_cell.angle_beta   90.00
_cell.angle_gamma   90.00
#
_symmetry.space_group_name_H-M   'P 1'
#
loop_
_entity.id
_entity.type
_entity.pdbx_description
1 polymer ?
#
loop_
_entity_poly.entity_id
_entity_poly.type
_entity_poly.pdbx_seq_one_letter_code
_entity_poly.pdbx_strand_id
1 'polypeptide(L)'
;MALDPKYADLPWIAHGQPDVYEAGELPEVDQRALRVSLFYIVELILKDDTDDGMAPKEIESIRLSVSDAHKRFASCKLDSSKVDFSDSIAGPGKMGYTIVTDEYEVLPPNARDQETLMSRLQRLQTEVAQLVNDASAVSDQTRINQKNPVHPVELAQLVESLREQLKQIELKDLNVVDTSTTGEEKVLFSKLVGQLEAFKPDSQDSRQPARSTHLVYEIYDRPDLSKHADLEKIGDLDRRIQRLEALIGQPDPSKLSALTADTAQLSLMEAATRLSARTALLQPNHLDMIETRLSALQTKLQTITEKRETISDADTQNKASWLYPRFRCLVIVAELYELVKKWDDVVDSLPMIVERLSELKSLHEEASEFSNALSALELSQKSVEENLSTYTKLLDSVDKNLKENMQTVQKNFASLESRLS
;
A
#
# COMPACT_ATOMS: atom_id res chain seq x y z
N MET A 1 46.08 -12.82 -14.01
CA MET A 1 45.08 -11.74 -13.99
C MET A 1 45.26 -10.96 -15.29
N ALA A 2 44.23 -10.87 -16.12
CA ALA A 2 44.33 -10.15 -17.39
C ALA A 2 44.63 -8.67 -17.10
N LEU A 3 45.58 -8.09 -17.82
CA LEU A 3 45.95 -6.68 -17.68
C LEU A 3 44.78 -5.83 -18.16
N ASP A 4 44.29 -4.90 -17.32
CA ASP A 4 43.27 -3.94 -17.73
C ASP A 4 43.88 -3.00 -18.79
N PRO A 5 43.28 -2.91 -19.99
CA PRO A 5 43.80 -2.09 -21.07
C PRO A 5 43.92 -0.60 -20.72
N LYS A 6 43.16 -0.11 -19.74
CA LYS A 6 43.22 1.29 -19.31
C LYS A 6 44.54 1.66 -18.63
N TYR A 7 45.22 0.67 -18.05
CA TYR A 7 46.40 0.86 -17.19
C TYR A 7 47.69 0.31 -17.82
N ALA A 8 47.61 -0.36 -18.97
CA ALA A 8 48.75 -1.02 -19.60
C ALA A 8 49.87 -0.07 -20.07
N ASP A 9 49.51 1.14 -20.49
CA ASP A 9 50.47 2.11 -21.08
C ASP A 9 51.08 3.06 -20.05
N LEU A 10 50.65 2.98 -18.78
CA LEU A 10 51.13 3.87 -17.72
C LEU A 10 52.41 3.31 -17.08
N PRO A 11 53.54 4.05 -17.09
CA PRO A 11 54.72 3.65 -16.33
C PRO A 11 54.43 3.73 -14.83
N TRP A 12 55.02 2.81 -14.05
CA TRP A 12 54.92 2.71 -12.58
C TRP A 12 53.64 2.09 -11.99
N ILE A 13 52.90 1.31 -12.77
CA ILE A 13 51.82 0.49 -12.21
C ILE A 13 52.38 -0.81 -11.63
N ALA A 14 51.98 -1.11 -10.39
CA ALA A 14 52.40 -2.32 -9.69
C ALA A 14 51.74 -3.54 -10.33
N HIS A 15 52.49 -4.30 -11.12
CA HIS A 15 52.04 -5.57 -11.68
C HIS A 15 52.47 -6.73 -10.78
N GLY A 16 51.58 -7.68 -10.53
CA GLY A 16 51.88 -8.89 -9.75
C GLY A 16 51.87 -8.72 -8.22
N GLN A 17 51.35 -7.59 -7.73
CA GLN A 17 51.02 -7.42 -6.31
C GLN A 17 49.54 -7.77 -6.09
N PRO A 18 49.16 -8.33 -4.92
CA PRO A 18 47.76 -8.49 -4.56
C PRO A 18 47.09 -7.11 -4.47
N ASP A 19 45.85 -7.02 -4.98
CA ASP A 19 45.07 -5.78 -5.00
C ASP A 19 44.70 -5.29 -3.59
N VAL A 20 44.54 -6.22 -2.65
CA VAL A 20 44.21 -5.95 -1.26
C VAL A 20 45.17 -6.72 -0.34
N TYR A 21 45.76 -6.02 0.63
CA TYR A 21 46.52 -6.62 1.72
C TYR A 21 45.66 -6.58 2.99
N GLU A 22 44.98 -7.68 3.27
CA GLU A 22 44.17 -7.85 4.48
C GLU A 22 44.87 -8.76 5.50
N ALA A 23 44.71 -8.43 6.79
CA ALA A 23 45.03 -9.37 7.84
C ALA A 23 43.90 -10.39 7.85
N GLY A 24 44.21 -11.68 7.60
CA GLY A 24 43.22 -12.73 7.34
C GLY A 24 41.98 -12.61 8.22
N GLU A 25 40.82 -12.44 7.58
CA GLU A 25 39.54 -12.24 8.26
C GLU A 25 39.26 -13.44 9.17
N LEU A 26 39.38 -13.22 10.48
CA LEU A 26 38.76 -14.10 11.46
C LEU A 26 37.26 -13.78 11.46
N PRO A 27 36.36 -14.78 11.39
CA PRO A 27 34.93 -14.52 11.44
C PRO A 27 34.56 -13.85 12.78
N GLU A 28 34.36 -12.53 12.78
CA GLU A 28 33.83 -11.80 13.95
C GLU A 28 32.45 -12.32 14.38
N VAL A 29 31.76 -13.01 13.47
CA VAL A 29 30.50 -13.74 13.68
C VAL A 29 30.65 -14.81 14.76
N ASP A 30 31.80 -15.50 14.85
CA ASP A 30 32.02 -16.51 15.90
C ASP A 30 32.34 -15.90 17.26
N GLN A 31 32.86 -14.66 17.31
CA GLN A 31 33.05 -13.93 18.57
C GLN A 31 31.72 -13.42 19.13
N ARG A 32 30.79 -13.01 18.25
CA ARG A 32 29.40 -12.74 18.63
C ARG A 32 28.64 -14.01 18.98
N ALA A 33 28.80 -15.10 18.22
CA ALA A 33 28.16 -16.38 18.53
C ALA A 33 28.67 -16.98 19.85
N LEU A 34 29.94 -16.79 20.22
CA LEU A 34 30.45 -17.17 21.55
C LEU A 34 29.92 -16.26 22.65
N ARG A 35 29.84 -14.94 22.47
CA ARG A 35 29.18 -14.05 23.46
C ARG A 35 27.69 -14.32 23.58
N VAL A 36 27.01 -14.57 22.48
CA VAL A 36 25.57 -14.89 22.42
C VAL A 36 25.33 -16.30 22.95
N SER A 37 26.19 -17.28 22.69
CA SER A 37 26.12 -18.63 23.25
C SER A 37 26.40 -18.62 24.74
N LEU A 38 27.40 -17.86 25.23
CA LEU A 38 27.63 -17.70 26.66
C LEU A 38 26.47 -16.93 27.34
N PHE A 39 25.89 -15.95 26.66
CA PHE A 39 24.67 -15.26 27.09
C PHE A 39 23.46 -16.20 27.12
N TYR A 40 23.25 -17.01 26.06
CA TYR A 40 22.17 -17.99 25.96
C TYR A 40 22.33 -19.14 26.95
N ILE A 41 23.55 -19.59 27.23
CA ILE A 41 23.83 -20.64 28.21
C ILE A 41 23.57 -20.11 29.62
N VAL A 42 23.95 -18.86 29.91
CA VAL A 42 23.57 -18.20 31.18
C VAL A 42 22.06 -17.96 31.25
N GLU A 43 21.41 -17.61 30.14
CA GLU A 43 19.97 -17.41 30.02
C GLU A 43 19.19 -18.75 30.11
N LEU A 44 19.74 -19.86 29.63
CA LEU A 44 19.16 -21.22 29.72
C LEU A 44 19.34 -21.84 31.11
N ILE A 45 20.43 -21.55 31.81
CA ILE A 45 20.67 -22.02 33.19
C ILE A 45 19.82 -21.24 34.22
N LEU A 46 19.34 -20.05 33.86
CA LEU A 46 18.45 -19.21 34.69
C LEU A 46 16.97 -19.28 34.26
N LYS A 47 16.62 -20.13 33.29
CA LYS A 47 15.27 -20.30 32.71
C LYS A 47 14.52 -21.52 33.25
N ASP A 48 14.71 -21.86 34.52
CA ASP A 48 13.71 -22.65 35.24
C ASP A 48 12.90 -21.65 36.08
N ASP A 49 11.60 -21.60 35.79
CA ASP A 49 10.56 -20.75 36.35
C ASP A 49 10.43 -19.30 35.81
N THR A 50 9.34 -19.12 35.05
CA THR A 50 8.61 -17.87 34.75
C THR A 50 9.17 -16.98 33.62
N ASP A 51 8.48 -17.11 32.49
CA ASP A 51 8.36 -16.14 31.40
C ASP A 51 7.93 -14.77 31.95
N ASP A 52 8.90 -13.90 32.22
CA ASP A 52 8.73 -12.45 32.10
C ASP A 52 10.11 -11.80 31.95
N GLY A 53 10.37 -11.28 30.76
CA GLY A 53 11.58 -10.53 30.46
C GLY A 53 11.67 -9.28 31.32
N MET A 54 12.68 -9.20 32.19
CA MET A 54 13.33 -7.98 32.67
C MET A 54 12.41 -6.78 32.97
N ALA A 55 11.25 -7.01 33.59
CA ALA A 55 10.43 -5.97 34.19
C ALA A 55 10.52 -6.10 35.72
N PRO A 56 10.68 -4.99 36.46
CA PRO A 56 10.57 -5.04 37.92
C PRO A 56 9.19 -5.62 38.30
N LYS A 57 9.14 -6.43 39.37
CA LYS A 57 7.92 -7.15 39.83
C LYS A 57 6.74 -6.23 40.13
N GLU A 58 7.01 -4.93 40.24
CA GLU A 58 6.06 -3.87 40.50
C GLU A 58 5.37 -3.32 39.23
N ILE A 59 5.79 -3.71 38.01
CA ILE A 59 5.20 -3.25 36.75
C ILE A 59 4.43 -4.38 36.07
N GLU A 60 3.10 -4.24 36.04
CA GLU A 60 2.24 -5.10 35.22
C GLU A 60 2.34 -4.70 33.74
N SER A 61 2.81 -5.59 32.89
CA SER A 61 2.84 -5.38 31.44
C SER A 61 1.52 -5.82 30.80
N ILE A 62 0.58 -4.89 30.65
CA ILE A 62 -0.71 -5.18 30.01
C ILE A 62 -0.54 -5.10 28.49
N ARG A 63 -0.76 -6.23 27.79
CA ARG A 63 -0.79 -6.26 26.32
C ARG A 63 -2.11 -5.67 25.83
N LEU A 64 -2.05 -4.45 25.28
CA LEU A 64 -3.20 -3.79 24.68
C LEU A 64 -3.44 -4.30 23.26
N SER A 65 -4.58 -4.94 23.02
CA SER A 65 -5.05 -5.28 21.67
C SER A 65 -5.77 -4.07 21.07
N VAL A 66 -5.20 -3.49 19.99
CA VAL A 66 -5.76 -2.31 19.32
C VAL A 66 -7.15 -2.59 18.76
N SER A 67 -7.40 -3.81 18.29
CA SER A 67 -8.71 -4.21 17.75
C SER A 67 -9.78 -4.31 18.82
N ASP A 68 -9.44 -4.83 20.01
CA ASP A 68 -10.38 -4.92 21.13
C ASP A 68 -10.61 -3.56 21.78
N ALA A 69 -9.58 -2.71 21.85
CA ALA A 69 -9.74 -1.31 22.26
C ALA A 69 -10.66 -0.55 21.28
N HIS A 70 -10.45 -0.69 19.97
CA HIS A 70 -11.29 -0.05 18.96
C HIS A 70 -12.76 -0.49 19.09
N LYS A 71 -13.04 -1.79 19.26
CA LYS A 71 -14.40 -2.29 19.47
C LYS A 71 -15.06 -1.69 20.72
N ARG A 72 -14.30 -1.51 21.80
CA ARG A 72 -14.81 -0.93 23.06
C ARG A 72 -15.15 0.55 22.95
N PHE A 73 -14.43 1.30 22.11
CA PHE A 73 -14.60 2.75 22.00
C PHE A 73 -15.31 3.21 20.73
N ALA A 74 -15.62 2.31 19.78
CA ALA A 74 -16.25 2.66 18.52
C ALA A 74 -17.64 3.31 18.67
N SER A 75 -18.40 2.95 19.72
CA SER A 75 -19.72 3.54 20.01
C SER A 75 -19.65 4.82 20.85
N CYS A 76 -18.50 5.14 21.45
CA CYS A 76 -18.35 6.31 22.32
C CYS A 76 -18.01 7.54 21.48
N LYS A 77 -18.97 8.46 21.33
CA LYS A 77 -18.72 9.79 20.73
C LYS A 77 -18.45 10.81 21.85
N LEU A 78 -17.51 11.71 21.62
CA LEU A 78 -17.13 12.77 22.56
C LEU A 78 -17.69 14.11 22.07
N ASP A 79 -18.46 14.80 22.91
CA ASP A 79 -18.87 16.18 22.65
C ASP A 79 -17.83 17.15 23.23
N SER A 80 -17.38 18.08 22.40
CA SER A 80 -16.40 19.12 22.73
C SER A 80 -17.04 20.50 22.93
N SER A 81 -18.36 20.64 22.78
CA SER A 81 -19.03 21.95 22.73
C SER A 81 -19.00 22.76 24.02
N LYS A 82 -18.83 22.13 25.20
CA LYS A 82 -18.87 22.80 26.52
C LYS A 82 -17.58 22.63 27.33
N VAL A 83 -16.46 22.38 26.64
CA VAL A 83 -15.18 22.12 27.29
C VAL A 83 -14.49 23.42 27.67
N ASP A 84 -14.35 23.67 28.97
CA ASP A 84 -13.62 24.82 29.51
C ASP A 84 -12.54 24.38 30.51
N PHE A 85 -11.28 24.61 30.15
CA PHE A 85 -10.10 24.36 31.00
C PHE A 85 -9.49 25.65 31.55
N SER A 86 -10.13 26.81 31.34
CA SER A 86 -9.66 28.06 31.93
C SER A 86 -9.74 27.97 33.45
N ASP A 87 -8.72 28.49 34.15
CA ASP A 87 -8.56 28.28 35.60
C ASP A 87 -9.46 29.21 36.45
N SER A 88 -10.59 29.63 35.90
CA SER A 88 -11.55 30.49 36.55
C SER A 88 -12.50 29.68 37.43
N ILE A 89 -12.56 30.02 38.72
CA ILE A 89 -13.40 29.34 39.74
C ILE A 89 -14.83 29.94 39.77
N ALA A 90 -15.10 30.99 38.99
CA ALA A 90 -16.39 31.69 38.99
C ALA A 90 -17.30 31.20 37.85
N GLY A 91 -18.08 30.13 38.08
CA GLY A 91 -19.08 29.62 37.13
C GLY A 91 -19.72 28.28 37.58
N PRO A 92 -20.79 27.81 36.92
CA PRO A 92 -21.26 26.44 37.11
C PRO A 92 -20.11 25.51 36.71
N GLY A 93 -19.75 24.58 37.60
CA GLY A 93 -18.45 23.91 37.63
C GLY A 93 -17.92 23.40 36.28
N LYS A 94 -16.59 23.38 36.18
CA LYS A 94 -15.81 22.97 35.00
C LYS A 94 -16.37 21.67 34.39
N MET A 95 -16.88 21.74 33.14
CA MET A 95 -17.28 20.56 32.38
C MET A 95 -16.14 20.17 31.43
N GLY A 96 -15.65 18.94 31.57
CA GLY A 96 -14.74 18.33 30.61
C GLY A 96 -15.50 17.76 29.41
N TYR A 97 -14.83 16.91 28.65
CA TYR A 97 -15.48 16.16 27.57
C TYR A 97 -16.63 15.32 28.11
N THR A 98 -17.79 15.44 27.50
CA THR A 98 -18.96 14.63 27.84
C THR A 98 -19.08 13.49 26.83
N ILE A 99 -19.23 12.26 27.33
CA ILE A 99 -19.46 11.08 26.49
C ILE A 99 -20.94 11.05 26.14
N VAL A 100 -21.26 11.21 24.87
CA VAL A 100 -22.64 11.06 24.37
C VAL A 100 -22.81 9.60 23.98
N THR A 101 -23.34 8.80 24.90
CA THR A 101 -23.79 7.44 24.61
C THR A 101 -25.18 7.50 23.99
N ASP A 102 -25.27 7.14 22.71
CA ASP A 102 -26.50 7.14 21.89
C ASP A 102 -27.58 6.16 22.39
N GLU A 103 -27.30 5.34 23.41
CA GLU A 103 -28.14 4.17 23.65
C GLU A 103 -29.47 4.49 24.32
N TYR A 104 -29.58 5.36 25.33
CA TYR A 104 -30.90 5.78 25.85
C TYR A 104 -30.79 7.07 26.67
N GLU A 105 -30.94 8.24 26.05
CA GLU A 105 -31.05 9.51 26.78
C GLU A 105 -32.53 9.82 27.06
N VAL A 106 -33.06 9.31 28.19
CA VAL A 106 -34.34 9.80 28.72
C VAL A 106 -34.07 11.15 29.39
N LEU A 107 -34.10 12.22 28.59
CA LEU A 107 -33.94 13.58 29.09
C LEU A 107 -35.07 13.93 30.07
N PRO A 108 -34.77 14.61 31.20
CA PRO A 108 -35.78 15.03 32.16
C PRO A 108 -36.76 16.06 31.54
N PRO A 109 -38.00 16.17 32.05
CA PRO A 109 -39.10 16.96 31.44
C PRO A 109 -38.80 18.45 31.15
N ASN A 110 -37.77 19.00 31.78
CA ASN A 110 -37.42 20.42 31.78
C ASN A 110 -36.29 20.79 30.80
N ALA A 111 -35.71 19.83 30.08
CA ALA A 111 -34.58 20.05 29.15
C ALA A 111 -35.01 20.03 27.67
N ARG A 112 -36.05 20.82 27.32
CA ARG A 112 -36.63 20.87 25.95
C ARG A 112 -35.75 21.57 24.91
N ASP A 113 -34.75 22.33 25.36
CA ASP A 113 -33.98 23.23 24.50
C ASP A 113 -32.77 22.56 23.83
N GLN A 114 -32.49 21.27 24.11
CA GLN A 114 -31.36 20.52 23.53
C GLN A 114 -31.75 19.18 22.87
N GLU A 115 -33.00 19.02 22.41
CA GLU A 115 -33.45 17.76 21.78
C GLU A 115 -32.94 17.60 20.33
N THR A 116 -32.33 16.47 19.99
CA THR A 116 -32.08 16.05 18.60
C THR A 116 -33.40 15.67 17.91
N LEU A 117 -33.48 15.78 16.58
CA LEU A 117 -34.71 15.50 15.82
C LEU A 117 -35.23 14.07 16.05
N MET A 118 -34.32 13.09 16.14
CA MET A 118 -34.66 11.68 16.39
C MET A 118 -35.19 11.46 17.82
N SER A 119 -34.55 12.05 18.84
CA SER A 119 -35.04 12.02 20.22
C SER A 119 -36.42 12.66 20.36
N ARG A 120 -36.65 13.81 19.70
CA ARG A 120 -37.97 14.46 19.65
C ARG A 120 -39.02 13.58 18.98
N LEU A 121 -38.68 12.89 17.89
CA LEU A 121 -39.60 11.99 17.20
C LEU A 121 -39.98 10.82 18.12
N GLN A 122 -39.01 10.22 18.80
CA GLN A 122 -39.25 9.12 19.74
C GLN A 122 -40.09 9.56 20.95
N ARG A 123 -39.88 10.76 21.49
CA ARG A 123 -40.75 11.36 22.52
C ARG A 123 -42.16 11.59 22.01
N LEU A 124 -42.31 12.09 20.78
CA LEU A 124 -43.64 12.26 20.18
C LEU A 124 -44.34 10.91 19.98
N GLN A 125 -43.61 9.85 19.61
CA GLN A 125 -44.18 8.50 19.53
C GLN A 125 -44.69 8.01 20.90
N THR A 126 -43.94 8.24 21.99
CA THR A 126 -44.37 7.85 23.34
C THR A 126 -45.51 8.72 23.86
N GLU A 127 -45.50 10.03 23.61
CA GLU A 127 -46.59 10.95 23.96
C GLU A 127 -47.87 10.62 23.18
N VAL A 128 -47.78 10.29 21.90
CA VAL A 128 -48.93 9.85 21.08
C VAL A 128 -49.43 8.49 21.57
N ALA A 129 -48.54 7.55 21.91
CA ALA A 129 -48.95 6.28 22.50
C ALA A 129 -49.64 6.46 23.86
N GLN A 130 -49.15 7.39 24.68
CA GLN A 130 -49.80 7.77 25.94
C GLN A 130 -51.17 8.40 25.68
N LEU A 131 -51.29 9.28 24.68
CA LEU A 131 -52.56 9.89 24.30
C LEU A 131 -53.56 8.87 23.75
N VAL A 132 -53.13 7.82 23.04
CA VAL A 132 -53.99 6.68 22.64
C VAL A 132 -54.50 5.94 23.89
N ASN A 133 -53.61 5.66 24.84
CA ASN A 133 -53.99 5.00 26.10
C ASN A 133 -54.96 5.86 26.92
N ASP A 134 -54.74 7.17 26.99
CA ASP A 134 -55.63 8.11 27.67
C ASP A 134 -56.97 8.25 26.93
N ALA A 135 -56.98 8.31 25.61
CA ALA A 135 -58.20 8.39 24.80
C ALA A 135 -59.05 7.11 24.90
N SER A 136 -58.41 5.93 24.94
CA SER A 136 -59.11 4.67 25.21
C SER A 136 -59.65 4.59 26.64
N ALA A 137 -58.87 5.02 27.65
CA ALA A 137 -59.34 5.11 29.03
C ALA A 137 -60.52 6.10 29.20
N VAL A 138 -60.48 7.24 28.49
CA VAL A 138 -61.58 8.22 28.45
C VAL A 138 -62.78 7.66 27.70
N SER A 139 -62.60 6.94 26.60
CA SER A 139 -63.69 6.21 25.90
C SER A 139 -64.38 5.22 26.85
N ASP A 140 -63.61 4.47 27.65
CA ASP A 140 -64.13 3.53 28.63
C ASP A 140 -64.85 4.25 29.80
N GLN A 141 -64.35 5.40 30.25
CA GLN A 141 -64.99 6.22 31.28
C GLN A 141 -66.24 6.98 30.80
N THR A 142 -66.30 7.37 29.51
CA THR A 142 -67.45 8.08 28.93
C THR A 142 -68.65 7.15 28.73
N ARG A 143 -68.42 5.82 28.67
CA ARG A 143 -69.51 4.83 28.79
C ARG A 143 -70.20 4.87 30.16
N ILE A 144 -69.56 5.45 31.19
CA ILE A 144 -70.06 5.48 32.57
C ILE A 144 -70.66 6.85 32.95
N ASN A 145 -70.23 7.96 32.32
CA ASN A 145 -70.73 9.31 32.64
C ASN A 145 -71.13 10.12 31.37
N GLN A 146 -72.43 10.28 31.13
CA GLN A 146 -72.99 11.03 29.98
C GLN A 146 -73.04 12.55 30.17
N LYS A 147 -71.92 13.19 30.51
CA LYS A 147 -71.83 14.67 30.50
C LYS A 147 -70.44 15.10 30.04
N ASN A 148 -70.19 15.05 28.72
CA ASN A 148 -69.34 15.98 27.98
C ASN A 148 -69.50 15.77 26.46
N PRO A 149 -69.46 16.84 25.64
CA PRO A 149 -69.66 16.78 24.19
C PRO A 149 -68.33 16.62 23.45
N VAL A 150 -67.61 15.53 23.72
CA VAL A 150 -66.42 15.16 22.95
C VAL A 150 -66.64 13.73 22.49
N HIS A 151 -66.70 13.47 21.18
CA HIS A 151 -66.78 12.11 20.65
C HIS A 151 -65.42 11.43 20.88
N PRO A 152 -65.27 10.55 21.90
CA PRO A 152 -63.98 9.94 22.21
C PRO A 152 -63.51 9.01 21.08
N VAL A 153 -64.47 8.51 20.29
CA VAL A 153 -64.23 7.65 19.13
C VAL A 153 -63.57 8.42 17.99
N GLU A 154 -63.96 9.67 17.73
CA GLU A 154 -63.35 10.51 16.68
C GLU A 154 -61.94 10.93 17.05
N LEU A 155 -61.70 11.25 18.34
CA LEU A 155 -60.35 11.52 18.83
C LEU A 155 -59.44 10.29 18.74
N ALA A 156 -59.94 9.10 19.10
CA ALA A 156 -59.18 7.86 18.95
C ALA A 156 -58.81 7.59 17.48
N GLN A 157 -59.74 7.82 16.54
CA GLN A 157 -59.46 7.69 15.10
C GLN A 157 -58.42 8.71 14.61
N LEU A 158 -58.49 9.95 15.06
CA LEU A 158 -57.53 11.00 14.67
C LEU A 158 -56.12 10.72 15.23
N VAL A 159 -56.03 10.27 16.48
CA VAL A 159 -54.75 9.92 17.11
C VAL A 159 -54.13 8.67 16.48
N GLU A 160 -54.96 7.71 16.05
CA GLU A 160 -54.51 6.52 15.31
C GLU A 160 -53.99 6.89 13.92
N SER A 161 -54.66 7.79 13.20
CA SER A 161 -54.14 8.36 11.94
C SER A 161 -52.81 9.09 12.14
N LEU A 162 -52.65 9.81 13.26
CA LEU A 162 -51.42 10.52 13.58
C LEU A 162 -50.27 9.56 13.92
N ARG A 163 -50.57 8.45 14.59
CA ARG A 163 -49.62 7.33 14.82
C ARG A 163 -49.14 6.73 13.49
N GLU A 164 -50.05 6.53 12.54
CA GLU A 164 -49.70 5.99 11.22
C GLU A 164 -48.86 6.98 10.40
N GLN A 165 -49.19 8.27 10.44
CA GLN A 165 -48.37 9.33 9.81
C GLN A 165 -46.96 9.40 10.40
N LEU A 166 -46.82 9.27 11.73
CA LEU A 166 -45.50 9.24 12.40
C LEU A 166 -44.66 8.03 11.96
N LYS A 167 -45.27 6.85 11.82
CA LYS A 167 -44.58 5.65 11.30
C LYS A 167 -44.13 5.80 9.84
N GLN A 168 -44.90 6.49 9.00
CA GLN A 168 -44.53 6.73 7.60
C GLN A 168 -43.30 7.64 7.45
N ILE A 169 -43.09 8.57 8.39
CA ILE A 169 -41.90 9.44 8.40
C ILE A 169 -40.64 8.60 8.69
N GLU A 170 -40.72 7.67 9.64
CA GLU A 170 -39.61 6.78 10.01
C GLU A 170 -39.17 5.86 8.85
N LEU A 171 -40.13 5.35 8.07
CA LEU A 171 -39.86 4.54 6.86
C LEU A 171 -39.17 5.33 5.74
N LYS A 172 -39.37 6.65 5.70
CA LYS A 172 -38.81 7.50 4.65
C LYS A 172 -37.35 7.89 4.93
N ASP A 173 -36.99 8.06 6.20
CA ASP A 173 -35.62 8.36 6.63
C ASP A 173 -34.71 7.12 6.64
N LEU A 174 -35.27 5.91 6.78
CA LEU A 174 -34.52 4.65 6.64
C LEU A 174 -34.18 4.29 5.17
N ASN A 175 -34.75 5.00 4.18
CA ASN A 175 -34.58 4.73 2.75
C ASN A 175 -33.54 5.61 2.04
N VAL A 176 -32.67 6.30 2.78
CA VAL A 176 -31.61 7.15 2.21
C VAL A 176 -30.38 6.34 1.74
N VAL A 177 -30.39 5.01 1.87
CA VAL A 177 -29.31 4.15 1.37
C VAL A 177 -29.84 3.17 0.33
N ASP A 178 -29.42 3.40 -0.91
CA ASP A 178 -29.34 2.47 -2.03
C ASP A 178 -30.61 1.75 -2.50
N THR A 179 -31.25 2.32 -3.53
CA THR A 179 -31.70 1.50 -4.67
C THR A 179 -31.58 2.27 -5.98
N SER A 180 -30.72 1.76 -6.85
CA SER A 180 -30.57 2.09 -8.26
C SER A 180 -31.89 2.01 -9.04
N THR A 181 -32.23 3.11 -9.69
CA THR A 181 -33.35 3.26 -10.63
C THR A 181 -33.07 2.51 -11.95
N THR A 182 -33.56 1.28 -12.10
CA THR A 182 -33.26 0.42 -13.29
C THR A 182 -34.43 0.19 -14.26
N GLY A 183 -35.46 1.05 -14.24
CA GLY A 183 -36.59 1.00 -15.18
C GLY A 183 -36.50 2.04 -16.30
N GLU A 184 -36.28 3.30 -15.94
CA GLU A 184 -36.40 4.44 -16.86
C GLU A 184 -35.20 4.54 -17.83
N GLU A 185 -34.00 4.21 -17.35
CA GLU A 185 -32.77 4.25 -18.16
C GLU A 185 -32.80 3.25 -19.33
N LYS A 186 -33.39 2.07 -19.15
CA LYS A 186 -33.53 1.06 -20.22
C LYS A 186 -34.46 1.52 -21.34
N VAL A 187 -35.54 2.22 -20.98
CA VAL A 187 -36.48 2.79 -21.95
C VAL A 187 -35.82 3.92 -22.74
N LEU A 188 -35.10 4.81 -22.06
CA LEU A 188 -34.33 5.88 -22.69
C LEU A 188 -33.25 5.34 -23.63
N PHE A 189 -32.53 4.29 -23.22
CA PHE A 189 -31.54 3.61 -24.06
C PHE A 189 -32.17 3.02 -25.33
N SER A 190 -33.30 2.30 -25.21
CA SER A 190 -33.98 1.73 -26.38
C SER A 190 -34.48 2.79 -27.37
N LYS A 191 -34.92 3.95 -26.88
CA LYS A 191 -35.38 5.07 -27.70
C LYS A 191 -34.22 5.77 -28.41
N LEU A 192 -33.08 5.92 -27.73
CA LEU A 192 -31.86 6.50 -28.30
C LEU A 192 -31.26 5.57 -29.37
N VAL A 193 -31.24 4.26 -29.12
CA VAL A 193 -30.85 3.25 -30.13
C VAL A 193 -31.77 3.30 -31.36
N GLY A 194 -33.09 3.41 -31.16
CA GLY A 194 -34.03 3.57 -32.29
C GLY A 194 -33.84 4.87 -33.08
N GLN A 195 -33.45 5.97 -32.42
CA GLN A 195 -33.12 7.23 -33.09
C GLN A 195 -31.79 7.14 -33.86
N LEU A 196 -30.82 6.38 -33.37
CA LEU A 196 -29.56 6.11 -34.08
C LEU A 196 -29.78 5.21 -35.31
N GLU A 197 -30.63 4.19 -35.20
CA GLU A 197 -31.02 3.34 -36.33
C GLU A 197 -31.77 4.13 -37.41
N ALA A 198 -32.65 5.07 -37.02
CA ALA A 198 -33.36 5.95 -37.95
C ALA A 198 -32.42 6.94 -38.68
N PHE A 199 -31.24 7.22 -38.13
CA PHE A 199 -30.24 8.11 -38.73
C PHE A 199 -29.17 7.38 -39.57
N LYS A 200 -29.17 6.05 -39.61
CA LYS A 200 -28.25 5.29 -40.47
C LYS A 200 -28.69 5.49 -41.93
N PRO A 201 -27.87 6.15 -42.79
CA PRO A 201 -28.28 6.36 -44.17
C PRO A 201 -28.33 5.01 -44.89
N ASP A 202 -29.51 4.70 -45.43
CA ASP A 202 -29.69 3.55 -46.31
C ASP A 202 -28.79 3.75 -47.53
N SER A 203 -27.93 2.77 -47.79
CA SER A 203 -27.00 2.82 -48.91
C SER A 203 -27.79 2.64 -50.20
N GLN A 204 -28.28 3.73 -50.84
CA GLN A 204 -28.30 3.97 -52.30
C GLN A 204 -28.76 5.40 -52.68
N ASP A 205 -27.86 6.10 -53.38
CA ASP A 205 -27.98 7.16 -54.39
C ASP A 205 -28.85 8.45 -54.25
N SER A 206 -28.11 9.55 -54.43
CA SER A 206 -28.41 10.79 -55.18
C SER A 206 -28.96 12.05 -54.46
N ARG A 207 -28.09 13.09 -54.51
CA ARG A 207 -28.35 14.52 -54.79
C ARG A 207 -28.52 15.53 -53.62
N GLN A 208 -27.53 16.43 -53.60
CA GLN A 208 -27.47 17.83 -53.13
C GLN A 208 -27.26 18.16 -51.63
N PRO A 209 -26.36 19.12 -51.33
CA PRO A 209 -26.01 19.50 -49.97
C PRO A 209 -26.87 20.68 -49.49
N ALA A 210 -27.78 20.45 -48.54
CA ALA A 210 -28.31 21.52 -47.70
C ALA A 210 -29.06 20.97 -46.48
N ARG A 211 -28.34 20.95 -45.35
CA ARG A 211 -28.73 21.21 -43.96
C ARG A 211 -28.06 20.20 -43.03
N SER A 212 -27.09 20.73 -42.30
CA SER A 212 -26.39 20.10 -41.19
C SER A 212 -27.36 19.60 -40.12
N THR A 213 -27.48 18.28 -39.99
CA THR A 213 -27.90 17.63 -38.75
C THR A 213 -26.77 16.68 -38.34
N HIS A 214 -25.66 17.26 -37.89
CA HIS A 214 -24.54 16.49 -37.33
C HIS A 214 -24.93 16.04 -35.92
N LEU A 215 -25.05 14.72 -35.73
CA LEU A 215 -25.14 14.11 -34.41
C LEU A 215 -23.75 14.22 -33.78
N VAL A 216 -23.57 15.17 -32.86
CA VAL A 216 -22.34 15.28 -32.08
C VAL A 216 -22.48 14.36 -30.87
N TYR A 217 -21.78 13.22 -30.91
CA TYR A 217 -21.67 12.32 -29.78
C TYR A 217 -20.51 12.80 -28.90
N GLU A 218 -20.84 13.50 -27.82
CA GLU A 218 -19.86 13.90 -26.81
C GLU A 218 -19.67 12.75 -25.82
N ILE A 219 -18.54 12.05 -25.97
CA ILE A 219 -18.12 11.01 -25.03
C ILE A 219 -17.50 11.71 -23.83
N TYR A 220 -18.23 11.74 -22.72
CA TYR A 220 -17.69 12.14 -21.43
C TYR A 220 -17.04 10.92 -20.79
N ASP A 221 -15.75 10.71 -21.09
CA ASP A 221 -14.96 9.74 -20.33
C ASP A 221 -14.65 10.33 -18.94
N ARG A 222 -14.94 9.56 -17.88
CA ARG A 222 -14.55 9.90 -16.51
C ARG A 222 -13.33 9.05 -16.15
N PRO A 223 -12.10 9.54 -16.41
CA PRO A 223 -10.88 8.77 -16.20
C PRO A 223 -10.64 8.41 -14.73
N ASP A 224 -11.30 9.10 -13.80
CA ASP A 224 -11.20 8.79 -12.38
C ASP A 224 -11.83 7.43 -12.05
N LEU A 225 -12.98 7.09 -12.66
CA LEU A 225 -13.67 5.84 -12.37
C LEU A 225 -12.89 4.62 -12.87
N SER A 226 -12.27 4.70 -14.04
CA SER A 226 -11.43 3.62 -14.59
C SER A 226 -10.16 3.42 -13.75
N LYS A 227 -9.50 4.52 -13.34
CA LYS A 227 -8.37 4.46 -12.41
C LYS A 227 -8.75 3.88 -11.06
N HIS A 228 -9.91 4.25 -10.50
CA HIS A 228 -10.41 3.66 -9.25
C HIS A 228 -10.66 2.15 -9.40
N ALA A 229 -11.27 1.71 -10.50
CA ALA A 229 -11.49 0.29 -10.76
C ALA A 229 -10.17 -0.50 -10.89
N ASP A 230 -9.12 0.09 -11.47
CA ASP A 230 -7.80 -0.56 -11.54
C ASP A 230 -7.07 -0.55 -10.19
N LEU A 231 -7.18 0.52 -9.40
CA LEU A 231 -6.67 0.58 -8.03
C LEU A 231 -7.35 -0.43 -7.10
N GLU A 232 -8.66 -0.66 -7.27
CA GLU A 232 -9.39 -1.70 -6.53
C GLU A 232 -8.86 -3.10 -6.86
N LYS A 233 -8.61 -3.40 -8.14
CA LYS A 233 -7.99 -4.68 -8.55
C LYS A 233 -6.59 -4.85 -7.97
N ILE A 234 -5.77 -3.79 -7.97
CA ILE A 234 -4.43 -3.81 -7.35
C ILE A 234 -4.56 -4.04 -5.84
N GLY A 235 -5.52 -3.39 -5.18
CA GLY A 235 -5.79 -3.60 -3.75
C GLY A 235 -6.23 -5.04 -3.43
N ASP A 236 -6.99 -5.69 -4.30
CA ASP A 236 -7.37 -7.10 -4.14
C ASP A 236 -6.20 -8.05 -4.35
N LEU A 237 -5.31 -7.76 -5.30
CA LEU A 237 -4.05 -8.51 -5.48
C LEU A 237 -3.14 -8.35 -4.26
N ASP A 238 -3.00 -7.13 -3.74
CA ASP A 238 -2.19 -6.83 -2.56
C ASP A 238 -2.73 -7.56 -1.32
N ARG A 239 -4.04 -7.52 -1.08
CA ARG A 239 -4.69 -8.31 -0.01
C ARG A 239 -4.44 -9.81 -0.18
N ARG A 240 -4.45 -10.33 -1.42
CA ARG A 240 -4.17 -11.74 -1.68
C ARG A 240 -2.71 -12.08 -1.42
N ILE A 241 -1.78 -11.23 -1.83
CA ILE A 241 -0.34 -11.36 -1.55
C ILE A 241 -0.12 -11.33 -0.04
N GLN A 242 -0.70 -10.37 0.67
CA GLN A 242 -0.62 -10.28 2.13
C GLN A 242 -1.15 -11.53 2.83
N ARG A 243 -2.24 -12.15 2.34
CA ARG A 243 -2.72 -13.44 2.86
C ARG A 243 -1.72 -14.57 2.60
N LEU A 244 -1.11 -14.61 1.41
CA LEU A 244 -0.09 -15.61 1.07
C LEU A 244 1.18 -15.41 1.92
N GLU A 245 1.59 -14.16 2.16
CA GLU A 245 2.68 -13.81 3.07
C GLU A 245 2.36 -14.17 4.52
N ALA A 246 1.13 -13.93 4.99
CA ALA A 246 0.71 -14.34 6.32
C ALA A 246 0.70 -15.87 6.50
N LEU A 247 0.34 -16.62 5.44
CA LEU A 247 0.37 -18.09 5.41
C LEU A 247 1.79 -18.66 5.40
N ILE A 248 2.69 -18.07 4.62
CA ILE A 248 4.10 -18.46 4.53
C ILE A 248 4.89 -17.94 5.75
N GLY A 249 4.37 -16.92 6.41
CA GLY A 249 5.00 -16.18 7.50
C GLY A 249 5.72 -14.93 6.96
N GLN A 250 5.69 -13.85 7.74
CA GLN A 250 6.58 -12.71 7.48
C GLN A 250 8.03 -13.21 7.53
N PRO A 251 8.91 -12.74 6.62
CA PRO A 251 10.31 -13.13 6.62
C PRO A 251 11.03 -12.47 7.80
N ASP A 252 10.74 -12.92 9.02
CA ASP A 252 11.58 -12.70 10.18
C ASP A 252 12.83 -13.55 9.98
N PRO A 253 14.01 -12.95 9.72
CA PRO A 253 15.21 -13.70 9.43
C PRO A 253 15.61 -14.63 10.59
N SER A 254 15.23 -14.31 11.82
CA SER A 254 15.48 -15.15 13.01
C SER A 254 14.62 -16.42 13.07
N LYS A 255 13.33 -16.35 12.70
CA LYS A 255 12.40 -17.50 12.72
C LYS A 255 12.62 -18.39 11.51
N LEU A 256 12.88 -17.79 10.35
CA LEU A 256 13.24 -18.54 9.15
C LEU A 256 14.62 -19.18 9.30
N SER A 257 15.61 -18.50 9.89
CA SER A 257 16.93 -19.08 10.14
C SER A 257 16.90 -20.33 11.01
N ALA A 258 15.93 -20.51 11.92
CA ALA A 258 15.81 -21.75 12.69
C ALA A 258 15.30 -22.94 11.84
N LEU A 259 14.41 -22.67 10.87
CA LEU A 259 13.87 -23.67 9.94
C LEU A 259 14.79 -23.91 8.72
N THR A 260 15.56 -22.89 8.32
CA THR A 260 16.48 -22.93 7.16
C THR A 260 17.93 -23.15 7.56
N ALA A 261 18.28 -23.15 8.85
CA ALA A 261 19.62 -23.52 9.33
C ALA A 261 20.01 -24.92 8.86
N ASP A 262 19.05 -25.85 8.84
CA ASP A 262 19.28 -27.18 8.32
C ASP A 262 19.35 -27.16 6.78
N THR A 263 18.57 -26.30 6.13
CA THR A 263 18.34 -26.26 4.66
C THR A 263 19.26 -25.31 3.90
N ALA A 264 20.29 -24.75 4.55
CA ALA A 264 21.30 -23.87 3.91
C ALA A 264 20.69 -22.76 3.03
N GLN A 265 19.68 -22.05 3.54
CA GLN A 265 19.00 -20.93 2.84
C GLN A 265 18.20 -21.32 1.57
N LEU A 266 17.97 -22.61 1.30
CA LEU A 266 17.18 -23.05 0.15
C LEU A 266 15.66 -22.95 0.39
N SER A 267 14.91 -23.06 -0.72
CA SER A 267 13.45 -22.88 -0.81
C SER A 267 12.65 -23.68 0.25
N LEU A 268 11.46 -23.17 0.62
CA LEU A 268 10.52 -23.87 1.52
C LEU A 268 10.14 -25.27 0.99
N MET A 269 10.14 -25.44 -0.33
CA MET A 269 9.91 -26.75 -0.96
C MET A 269 11.02 -27.73 -0.60
N GLU A 270 12.29 -27.32 -0.62
CA GLU A 270 13.41 -28.19 -0.29
C GLU A 270 13.42 -28.56 1.21
N ALA A 271 12.97 -27.65 2.08
CA ALA A 271 12.76 -27.97 3.49
C ALA A 271 11.65 -29.03 3.66
N ALA A 272 10.55 -28.92 2.91
CA ALA A 272 9.44 -29.87 2.94
C ALA A 272 9.80 -31.23 2.34
N THR A 273 10.56 -31.27 1.24
CA THR A 273 11.07 -32.52 0.65
C THR A 273 12.03 -33.21 1.61
N ARG A 274 12.90 -32.45 2.29
CA ARG A 274 13.82 -33.01 3.28
C ARG A 274 13.11 -33.47 4.55
N LEU A 275 12.10 -32.75 5.02
CA LEU A 275 11.27 -33.19 6.13
C LEU A 275 10.46 -34.44 5.76
N SER A 276 9.92 -34.52 4.54
CA SER A 276 9.22 -35.72 4.08
C SER A 276 10.17 -36.91 3.91
N ALA A 277 11.40 -36.70 3.43
CA ALA A 277 12.44 -37.73 3.40
C ALA A 277 12.83 -38.19 4.80
N ARG A 278 13.01 -37.27 5.77
CA ARG A 278 13.24 -37.62 7.18
C ARG A 278 12.05 -38.37 7.77
N THR A 279 10.83 -37.97 7.46
CA THR A 279 9.60 -38.66 7.92
C THR A 279 9.50 -40.06 7.32
N ALA A 280 9.98 -40.27 6.09
CA ALA A 280 10.10 -41.60 5.50
C ALA A 280 11.17 -42.46 6.20
N LEU A 281 12.25 -41.85 6.73
CA LEU A 281 13.24 -42.54 7.56
C LEU A 281 12.71 -42.91 8.96
N LEU A 282 11.69 -42.21 9.47
CA LEU A 282 11.01 -42.59 10.72
C LEU A 282 10.19 -43.88 10.59
N GLN A 283 10.00 -44.40 9.37
CA GLN A 283 9.38 -45.71 9.18
C GLN A 283 10.42 -46.82 9.40
N PRO A 284 10.32 -47.61 10.49
CA PRO A 284 11.36 -48.57 10.86
C PRO A 284 11.64 -49.61 9.77
N ASN A 285 10.61 -50.00 9.01
CA ASN A 285 10.74 -50.94 7.89
C ASN A 285 11.64 -50.43 6.75
N HIS A 286 11.69 -49.11 6.53
CA HIS A 286 12.54 -48.51 5.50
C HIS A 286 13.99 -48.37 5.97
N LEU A 287 14.21 -48.14 7.27
CA LEU A 287 15.55 -48.05 7.86
C LEU A 287 16.30 -49.38 7.73
N ASP A 288 15.66 -50.50 8.10
CA ASP A 288 16.25 -51.84 8.00
C ASP A 288 16.56 -52.25 6.53
N MET A 289 15.65 -51.90 5.60
CA MET A 289 15.88 -52.14 4.17
C MET A 289 17.01 -51.28 3.60
N ILE A 290 17.17 -50.04 4.10
CA ILE A 290 18.27 -49.16 3.69
C ILE A 290 19.59 -49.64 4.30
N GLU A 291 19.62 -50.07 5.56
CA GLU A 291 20.83 -50.57 6.23
C GLU A 291 21.38 -51.82 5.54
N THR A 292 20.51 -52.77 5.18
CA THR A 292 20.89 -53.98 4.42
C THR A 292 21.40 -53.65 3.02
N ARG A 293 20.81 -52.67 2.32
CA ARG A 293 21.31 -52.20 1.01
C ARG A 293 22.61 -51.41 1.13
N LEU A 294 22.77 -50.60 2.17
CA LEU A 294 23.97 -49.81 2.42
C LEU A 294 25.16 -50.72 2.74
N SER A 295 24.97 -51.74 3.56
CA SER A 295 26.01 -52.74 3.85
C SER A 295 26.37 -53.56 2.61
N ALA A 296 25.40 -53.91 1.75
CA ALA A 296 25.68 -54.51 0.43
C ALA A 296 26.40 -53.55 -0.54
N LEU A 297 26.14 -52.24 -0.47
CA LEU A 297 26.86 -51.23 -1.27
C LEU A 297 28.28 -51.01 -0.73
N GLN A 298 28.46 -50.93 0.58
CA GLN A 298 29.73 -50.73 1.24
C GLN A 298 30.70 -51.88 0.93
N THR A 299 30.22 -53.12 0.97
CA THR A 299 31.00 -54.29 0.56
C THR A 299 31.38 -54.22 -0.92
N LYS A 300 30.44 -53.85 -1.81
CA LYS A 300 30.77 -53.63 -3.24
C LYS A 300 31.77 -52.49 -3.44
N LEU A 301 31.65 -51.40 -2.69
CA LEU A 301 32.56 -50.26 -2.75
C LEU A 301 33.95 -50.63 -2.26
N GLN A 302 34.06 -51.40 -1.17
CA GLN A 302 35.32 -51.98 -0.72
C GLN A 302 35.97 -52.84 -1.81
N THR A 303 35.20 -53.68 -2.49
CA THR A 303 35.76 -54.48 -3.61
C THR A 303 36.17 -53.62 -4.81
N ILE A 304 35.50 -52.48 -5.04
CA ILE A 304 35.88 -51.52 -6.09
C ILE A 304 37.11 -50.72 -5.69
N THR A 305 37.25 -50.32 -4.42
CA THR A 305 38.44 -49.63 -3.93
C THR A 305 39.65 -50.54 -3.93
N GLU A 306 39.51 -51.79 -3.53
CA GLU A 306 40.57 -52.81 -3.65
C GLU A 306 40.97 -53.01 -5.12
N LYS A 307 39.98 -53.14 -6.03
CA LYS A 307 40.27 -53.19 -7.48
C LYS A 307 40.90 -51.91 -7.99
N ARG A 308 40.50 -50.74 -7.49
CA ARG A 308 41.07 -49.44 -7.89
C ARG A 308 42.49 -49.26 -7.39
N GLU A 309 42.83 -49.74 -6.19
CA GLU A 309 44.21 -49.78 -5.70
C GLU A 309 45.07 -50.67 -6.59
N THR A 310 44.58 -51.87 -6.96
CA THR A 310 45.31 -52.73 -7.92
C THR A 310 45.47 -52.09 -9.32
N ILE A 311 44.53 -51.24 -9.75
CA ILE A 311 44.62 -50.50 -11.02
C ILE A 311 45.53 -49.25 -10.88
N SER A 312 45.51 -48.57 -9.72
CA SER A 312 46.39 -47.45 -9.40
C SER A 312 47.85 -47.89 -9.35
N ASP A 313 48.11 -49.08 -8.79
CA ASP A 313 49.44 -49.70 -8.80
C ASP A 313 49.88 -50.03 -10.24
N ALA A 314 48.95 -50.51 -11.09
CA ALA A 314 49.21 -50.71 -12.52
C ALA A 314 49.44 -49.38 -13.28
N ASP A 315 48.74 -48.30 -12.91
CA ASP A 315 48.94 -46.96 -13.48
C ASP A 315 50.24 -46.30 -12.97
N THR A 316 50.73 -46.65 -11.78
CA THR A 316 52.03 -46.18 -11.29
C THR A 316 53.20 -46.76 -12.08
N GLN A 317 53.06 -47.99 -12.62
CA GLN A 317 54.03 -48.57 -13.55
C GLN A 317 54.02 -47.89 -14.93
N ASN A 318 52.88 -47.31 -15.34
CA ASN A 318 52.74 -46.51 -16.57
C ASN A 318 53.15 -45.02 -16.41
N LYS A 319 53.61 -44.59 -15.22
CA LYS A 319 53.98 -43.18 -14.93
C LYS A 319 55.17 -42.64 -15.74
N ALA A 320 55.96 -43.48 -16.41
CA ALA A 320 57.02 -43.00 -17.31
C ALA A 320 56.49 -42.46 -18.66
N SER A 321 55.22 -42.68 -19.00
CA SER A 321 54.62 -42.27 -20.28
C SER A 321 53.63 -41.10 -20.17
N TRP A 322 53.43 -40.51 -18.99
CA TRP A 322 52.46 -39.44 -18.74
C TRP A 322 53.10 -38.06 -18.50
N LEU A 323 53.92 -37.58 -19.44
CA LEU A 323 54.10 -36.13 -19.63
C LEU A 323 52.90 -35.60 -20.42
N TYR A 324 51.69 -35.56 -19.83
CA TYR A 324 50.48 -35.30 -20.63
C TYR A 324 49.44 -34.31 -20.05
N PRO A 325 48.88 -33.45 -20.92
CA PRO A 325 47.90 -32.37 -20.71
C PRO A 325 46.59 -32.71 -19.98
N ARG A 326 46.39 -33.95 -19.52
CA ARG A 326 45.19 -34.35 -18.79
C ARG A 326 45.10 -33.71 -17.41
N PHE A 327 46.23 -33.50 -16.73
CA PHE A 327 46.28 -32.76 -15.46
C PHE A 327 45.95 -31.27 -15.64
N ARG A 328 46.41 -30.64 -16.74
CA ARG A 328 46.03 -29.25 -17.09
C ARG A 328 44.55 -29.12 -17.41
N CYS A 329 43.96 -30.04 -18.19
CA CYS A 329 42.52 -30.03 -18.44
C CYS A 329 41.71 -30.21 -17.16
N LEU A 330 42.14 -31.07 -16.23
CA LEU A 330 41.42 -31.28 -14.97
C LEU A 330 41.42 -30.01 -14.11
N VAL A 331 42.55 -29.28 -14.05
CA VAL A 331 42.63 -27.99 -13.34
C VAL A 331 41.77 -26.92 -14.01
N ILE A 332 41.79 -26.82 -15.34
CA ILE A 332 40.96 -25.85 -16.07
C ILE A 332 39.47 -26.14 -15.89
N VAL A 333 39.08 -27.42 -15.90
CA VAL A 333 37.68 -27.83 -15.69
C VAL A 333 37.26 -27.56 -14.25
N ALA A 334 38.13 -27.78 -13.26
CA ALA A 334 37.86 -27.43 -11.87
C ALA A 334 37.71 -25.91 -11.69
N GLU A 335 38.59 -25.12 -12.32
CA GLU A 335 38.52 -23.66 -12.28
C GLU A 335 37.26 -23.13 -13.00
N LEU A 336 36.87 -23.71 -14.14
CA LEU A 336 35.60 -23.41 -14.80
C LEU A 336 34.40 -23.81 -13.94
N TYR A 337 34.46 -24.94 -13.26
CA TYR A 337 33.38 -25.40 -12.38
C TYR A 337 33.18 -24.45 -11.21
N GLU A 338 34.27 -23.99 -10.58
CA GLU A 338 34.20 -22.96 -9.54
C GLU A 338 33.68 -21.61 -10.08
N LEU A 339 34.02 -21.24 -11.32
CA LEU A 339 33.45 -20.06 -11.95
C LEU A 339 31.94 -20.24 -12.14
N VAL A 340 31.50 -21.32 -12.79
CA VAL A 340 30.08 -21.61 -13.03
C VAL A 340 29.29 -21.63 -11.73
N LYS A 341 29.81 -22.24 -10.68
CA LYS A 341 29.18 -22.28 -9.36
C LYS A 341 28.96 -20.89 -8.75
N LYS A 342 29.89 -19.94 -8.96
CA LYS A 342 29.71 -18.54 -8.49
C LYS A 342 28.64 -17.79 -9.27
N TRP A 343 28.42 -18.16 -10.53
CA TRP A 343 27.44 -17.50 -11.40
C TRP A 343 26.07 -18.19 -11.40
N ASP A 344 25.95 -19.40 -10.86
CA ASP A 344 24.70 -20.17 -10.81
C ASP A 344 23.59 -19.37 -10.10
N ASP A 345 23.89 -18.79 -8.94
CA ASP A 345 22.96 -17.93 -8.19
C ASP A 345 22.54 -16.66 -8.96
N VAL A 346 23.43 -16.15 -9.82
CA VAL A 346 23.16 -14.96 -10.65
C VAL A 346 22.30 -15.32 -11.86
N VAL A 347 22.45 -16.53 -12.40
CA VAL A 347 21.66 -17.01 -13.55
C VAL A 347 20.18 -17.11 -13.17
N ASP A 348 19.87 -17.56 -11.95
CA ASP A 348 18.49 -17.67 -11.47
C ASP A 348 17.81 -16.30 -11.27
N SER A 349 18.58 -15.27 -10.90
CA SER A 349 18.06 -13.91 -10.69
C SER A 349 18.02 -13.05 -11.96
N LEU A 350 18.79 -13.40 -12.99
CA LEU A 350 18.84 -12.67 -14.26
C LEU A 350 17.47 -12.48 -14.96
N PRO A 351 16.61 -13.50 -15.12
CA PRO A 351 15.30 -13.30 -15.75
C PRO A 351 14.42 -12.30 -14.96
N MET A 352 14.45 -12.34 -13.62
CA MET A 352 13.71 -11.39 -12.79
C MET A 352 14.22 -9.95 -12.96
N ILE A 353 15.53 -9.77 -13.08
CA ILE A 353 16.13 -8.45 -13.32
C ILE A 353 15.71 -7.90 -14.69
N VAL A 354 15.68 -8.75 -15.73
CA VAL A 354 15.26 -8.35 -17.08
C VAL A 354 13.78 -8.00 -17.12
N GLU A 355 12.93 -8.78 -16.47
CA GLU A 355 11.50 -8.50 -16.35
C GLU A 355 11.26 -7.16 -15.64
N ARG A 356 11.93 -6.93 -14.51
CA ARG A 356 11.88 -5.66 -13.80
C ARG A 356 12.35 -4.49 -14.65
N LEU A 357 13.43 -4.64 -15.43
CA LEU A 357 13.91 -3.61 -16.35
C LEU A 357 12.91 -3.33 -17.48
N SER A 358 12.19 -4.36 -17.95
CA SER A 358 11.12 -4.21 -18.94
C SER A 358 9.92 -3.46 -18.36
N GLU A 359 9.52 -3.76 -17.12
CA GLU A 359 8.45 -3.04 -16.41
C GLU A 359 8.85 -1.58 -16.13
N LEU A 360 10.10 -1.33 -15.73
CA LEU A 360 10.61 0.01 -15.44
C LEU A 360 11.01 0.82 -16.68
N LYS A 361 10.92 0.22 -17.88
CA LYS A 361 11.36 0.86 -19.13
C LYS A 361 10.65 2.18 -19.39
N SER A 362 9.32 2.23 -19.25
CA SER A 362 8.53 3.45 -19.50
C SER A 362 8.92 4.57 -18.53
N LEU A 363 9.17 4.23 -17.26
CA LEU A 363 9.63 5.19 -16.26
C LEU A 363 11.04 5.71 -16.57
N HIS A 364 11.95 4.83 -17.03
CA HIS A 364 13.29 5.26 -17.45
C HIS A 364 13.24 6.16 -18.71
N GLU A 365 12.34 5.87 -19.64
CA GLU A 365 12.09 6.70 -20.82
C GLU A 365 11.55 8.08 -20.42
N GLU A 366 10.54 8.13 -19.55
CA GLU A 366 9.98 9.38 -19.01
C GLU A 366 11.02 10.18 -18.22
N ALA A 367 11.87 9.53 -17.40
CA ALA A 367 12.94 10.20 -16.67
C ALA A 367 14.02 10.78 -17.60
N SER A 368 14.33 10.09 -18.70
CA SER A 368 15.24 10.58 -19.74
C SER A 368 14.64 11.78 -20.47
N GLU A 369 13.36 11.70 -20.86
CA GLU A 369 12.61 12.81 -21.45
C GLU A 369 12.53 14.01 -20.50
N PHE A 370 12.33 13.78 -19.21
CA PHE A 370 12.30 14.82 -18.19
C PHE A 370 13.64 15.57 -18.11
N SER A 371 14.78 14.86 -18.15
CA SER A 371 16.10 15.51 -18.17
C SER A 371 16.29 16.39 -19.42
N ASN A 372 15.79 15.94 -20.56
CA ASN A 372 15.83 16.71 -21.81
C ASN A 372 14.89 17.93 -21.76
N ALA A 373 13.67 17.75 -21.26
CA ALA A 373 12.69 18.82 -21.08
C ALA A 373 13.19 19.88 -20.09
N LEU A 374 13.85 19.47 -19.00
CA LEU A 374 14.46 20.38 -18.03
C LEU A 374 15.60 21.19 -18.65
N SER A 375 16.45 20.54 -19.44
CA SER A 375 17.53 21.23 -20.17
C SER A 375 16.97 22.23 -21.19
N ALA A 376 15.91 21.86 -21.90
CA ALA A 376 15.22 22.76 -22.84
C ALA A 376 14.54 23.94 -22.13
N LEU A 377 13.94 23.70 -20.96
CA LEU A 377 13.36 24.75 -20.12
C LEU A 377 14.43 25.70 -19.58
N GLU A 378 15.58 25.19 -19.14
CA GLU A 378 16.70 26.02 -18.68
C GLU A 378 17.23 26.92 -19.81
N LEU A 379 17.36 26.38 -21.03
CA LEU A 379 17.73 27.17 -22.20
C LEU A 379 16.68 28.23 -22.54
N SER A 380 15.40 27.87 -22.49
CA SER A 380 14.30 28.83 -22.69
C SER A 380 14.31 29.94 -21.65
N GLN A 381 14.54 29.60 -20.38
CA GLN A 381 14.64 30.54 -19.27
C GLN A 381 15.82 31.50 -19.46
N LYS A 382 17.01 30.99 -19.82
CA LYS A 382 18.18 31.82 -20.14
C LYS A 382 17.90 32.77 -21.30
N SER A 383 17.24 32.31 -22.35
CA SER A 383 16.85 33.16 -23.49
C SER A 383 15.84 34.25 -23.09
N VAL A 384 14.87 33.93 -22.24
CA VAL A 384 13.91 34.92 -21.71
C VAL A 384 14.63 35.94 -20.82
N GLU A 385 15.58 35.52 -19.99
CA GLU A 385 16.39 36.41 -19.16
C GLU A 385 17.25 37.36 -20.01
N GLU A 386 17.90 36.85 -21.05
CA GLU A 386 18.63 37.66 -22.02
C GLU A 386 17.70 38.69 -22.68
N ASN A 387 16.53 38.26 -23.17
CA ASN A 387 15.55 39.16 -23.78
C ASN A 387 15.07 40.24 -22.79
N LEU A 388 14.76 39.88 -21.54
CA LEU A 388 14.36 40.82 -20.50
C LEU A 388 15.48 41.83 -20.21
N SER A 389 16.73 41.39 -20.19
CA SER A 389 17.89 42.27 -20.05
C SER A 389 18.01 43.26 -21.22
N THR A 390 17.72 42.83 -22.45
CA THR A 390 17.74 43.70 -23.63
C THR A 390 16.58 44.69 -23.64
N TYR A 391 15.37 44.26 -23.24
CA TYR A 391 14.22 45.15 -23.09
C TYR A 391 14.47 46.21 -22.02
N THR A 392 15.09 45.83 -20.89
CA THR A 392 15.46 46.79 -19.84
C THR A 392 16.43 47.85 -20.37
N LYS A 393 17.49 47.44 -21.08
CA LYS A 393 18.43 48.36 -21.73
C LYS A 393 17.75 49.27 -22.76
N LEU A 394 16.81 48.74 -23.53
CA LEU A 394 16.07 49.52 -24.53
C LEU A 394 15.14 50.55 -23.86
N LEU A 395 14.49 50.18 -22.75
CA LEU A 395 13.63 51.05 -21.98
C LEU A 395 14.43 52.18 -21.31
N ASP A 396 15.60 51.87 -20.75
CA ASP A 396 16.54 52.88 -20.23
C ASP A 396 17.02 53.84 -21.32
N SER A 397 17.31 53.31 -22.52
CA SER A 397 17.66 54.13 -23.68
C SER A 397 16.50 55.04 -24.11
N VAL A 398 15.27 54.52 -24.15
CA VAL A 398 14.07 55.31 -24.47
C VAL A 398 13.80 56.38 -23.42
N ASP A 399 13.91 56.07 -22.13
CA ASP A 399 13.76 57.06 -21.04
C ASP A 399 14.81 58.17 -21.15
N LYS A 400 16.06 57.81 -21.45
CA LYS A 400 17.13 58.78 -21.70
C LYS A 400 16.83 59.66 -22.92
N ASN A 401 16.43 59.06 -24.04
CA ASN A 401 16.06 59.79 -25.26
C ASN A 401 14.85 60.72 -25.03
N LEU A 402 13.86 60.29 -24.24
CA LEU A 402 12.69 61.09 -23.91
C LEU A 402 13.08 62.29 -23.04
N LYS A 403 13.95 62.10 -22.04
CA LYS A 403 14.51 63.20 -21.23
C LYS A 403 15.30 64.19 -22.08
N GLU A 404 16.16 63.71 -22.98
CA GLU A 404 16.94 64.57 -23.89
C GLU A 404 16.05 65.34 -24.87
N ASN A 405 15.04 64.67 -25.46
CA ASN A 405 14.06 65.31 -26.33
C ASN A 405 13.23 66.35 -25.57
N MET A 406 12.80 66.06 -24.34
CA MET A 406 12.05 67.00 -23.50
C MET A 406 12.88 68.24 -23.17
N GLN A 407 14.15 68.07 -22.81
CA GLN A 407 15.07 69.20 -22.61
C GLN A 407 15.26 70.02 -23.88
N THR A 408 15.34 69.36 -25.04
CA THR A 408 15.47 70.04 -26.33
C THR A 408 14.21 70.83 -26.67
N VAL A 409 13.03 70.26 -26.45
CA VAL A 409 11.74 70.94 -26.60
C VAL A 409 11.64 72.14 -25.66
N GLN A 410 12.04 72.00 -24.39
CA GLN A 410 12.07 73.10 -23.42
C GLN A 410 13.01 74.23 -23.86
N LYS A 411 14.21 73.90 -24.35
CA LYS A 411 15.15 74.89 -24.92
C LYS A 411 14.56 75.59 -26.16
N ASN A 412 13.88 74.84 -27.03
CA ASN A 412 13.22 75.39 -28.22
C ASN A 412 12.10 76.35 -27.83
N PHE A 413 11.25 76.00 -26.86
CA PHE A 413 10.20 76.88 -26.33
C PHE A 413 10.78 78.14 -25.70
N ALA A 414 11.82 78.03 -24.87
CA ALA A 414 12.49 79.19 -24.28
C ALA A 414 13.10 80.11 -25.35
N SER A 415 13.70 79.55 -26.40
CA SER A 415 14.19 80.32 -27.55
C SER A 415 13.04 81.02 -28.29
N LEU A 416 11.91 80.36 -28.47
CA LEU A 416 10.74 80.93 -29.14
C LEU A 416 10.09 82.04 -28.31
N GLU A 417 10.01 81.88 -26.99
CA GLU A 417 9.55 82.90 -26.05
C GLU A 417 10.48 84.13 -26.06
N SER A 418 11.80 83.92 -26.05
CA SER A 418 12.77 85.03 -26.17
C SER A 418 12.72 85.79 -27.49
N ARG A 419 12.13 85.19 -28.55
CA ARG A 419 11.93 85.84 -29.85
C ARG A 419 10.56 86.53 -29.96
N LEU A 420 9.61 86.17 -29.10
CA LEU A 420 8.26 86.72 -29.08
C LEU A 420 8.15 87.94 -28.15
N SER A 421 8.91 87.94 -27.06
CA SER A 421 9.18 89.13 -26.25
C SER A 421 10.21 90.04 -26.90
#